data_AF-A0A197JID2-F1
#
_entry.id   AF-A0A197JID2-F1
#
_cell.length_a   1.000
_cell.length_b   1.000
_cell.length_c   1.000
_cell.angle_alpha   90.00
_cell.angle_beta   90.00
_cell.angle_gamma   90.00
#
_symmetry.space_group_name_H-M   'P 1'
#
loop_
_entity.id
_entity.type
_entity.pdbx_description
1 polymer ?
#
loop_
_entity_poly.entity_id
_entity_poly.type
_entity_poly.pdbx_seq_one_letter_code
_entity_poly.pdbx_strand_id
1 'polypeptide(L)'
;GAAGTAVGSRIKGHQKRGGSKLTKEHRKYGTVAHTNENRTSRICSGCFVPVFLSRGQRVRDGESKTVRLNGSVDCKNPTCPRRRAGNGTMGRDANAANNIAISGTSILLS
;
A
#
# COMPACT_ATOMS: atom_id res chain seq x y z
N GLY A 1 -8.96 -26.24 -5.46
CA GLY A 1 -8.91 -26.19 -6.94
C GLY A 1 -8.07 -25.01 -7.39
N ALA A 2 -7.20 -25.20 -8.39
CA ALA A 2 -6.24 -24.20 -8.88
C ALA A 2 -6.68 -23.47 -10.16
N ALA A 3 -7.97 -23.52 -10.50
CA ALA A 3 -8.52 -22.88 -11.69
C ALA A 3 -8.46 -21.35 -11.54
N GLY A 4 -7.77 -20.66 -12.46
CA GLY A 4 -7.68 -19.19 -12.51
C GLY A 4 -6.35 -18.58 -12.03
N THR A 5 -5.41 -19.38 -11.53
CA THR A 5 -4.14 -18.83 -11.02
C THR A 5 -3.18 -18.40 -12.13
N ALA A 6 -3.31 -18.94 -13.35
CA ALA A 6 -2.47 -18.63 -14.52
C ALA A 6 -0.95 -18.73 -14.25
N VAL A 7 -0.55 -19.55 -13.27
CA VAL A 7 0.85 -19.72 -12.88
C VAL A 7 1.61 -20.42 -13.99
N GLY A 8 2.74 -19.85 -14.41
CA GLY A 8 3.54 -20.32 -15.53
C GLY A 8 3.24 -19.65 -16.88
N SER A 9 2.09 -18.98 -17.03
CA SER A 9 1.78 -18.19 -18.22
C SER A 9 2.50 -16.84 -18.21
N ARG A 10 2.58 -16.17 -19.37
CA ARG A 10 3.13 -14.82 -19.47
C ARG A 10 2.01 -13.79 -19.47
N ILE A 11 2.08 -12.80 -18.59
CA ILE A 11 1.23 -11.60 -18.61
C ILE A 11 2.11 -10.43 -19.00
N LYS A 12 1.81 -9.78 -20.13
CA LYS A 12 2.60 -8.66 -20.69
C LYS A 12 4.10 -8.96 -20.81
N GLY A 13 4.44 -10.19 -21.24
CA GLY A 13 5.82 -10.63 -21.42
C GLY A 13 6.50 -11.17 -20.15
N HIS A 14 5.95 -10.92 -18.95
CA HIS A 14 6.48 -11.41 -17.69
C HIS A 14 5.83 -12.72 -17.28
N GLN A 15 6.63 -13.72 -16.89
CA GLN A 15 6.11 -14.99 -16.41
C GLN A 15 5.44 -14.82 -15.04
N LYS A 16 4.16 -15.16 -14.96
CA LYS A 16 3.41 -15.16 -13.71
C LYS A 16 3.92 -16.28 -12.82
N ARG A 17 4.63 -15.91 -11.75
CA ARG A 17 5.07 -16.84 -10.71
C ARG A 17 3.92 -17.10 -9.73
N GLY A 18 3.76 -18.34 -9.30
CA GLY A 18 2.83 -18.66 -8.22
C GLY A 18 3.29 -18.04 -6.91
N GLY A 19 2.34 -17.63 -6.05
CA GLY A 19 2.65 -17.00 -4.77
C GLY A 19 3.61 -17.84 -3.91
N SER A 20 3.48 -19.17 -3.97
CA SER A 20 4.33 -20.11 -3.24
C SER A 20 5.82 -20.08 -3.64
N LYS A 21 6.16 -19.66 -4.87
CA LYS A 21 7.57 -19.58 -5.30
C LYS A 21 8.30 -18.44 -4.59
N LEU A 22 7.68 -17.26 -4.54
CA LEU A 22 8.21 -16.10 -3.82
C LEU A 22 8.32 -16.39 -2.32
N THR A 23 7.30 -17.02 -1.73
CA THR A 23 7.35 -17.43 -0.33
C THR A 23 8.48 -18.41 -0.06
N LYS A 24 8.70 -19.42 -0.92
CA LYS A 24 9.80 -20.39 -0.78
C LYS A 24 11.18 -19.75 -0.92
N GLU A 25 11.35 -18.82 -1.85
CA GLU A 25 12.62 -18.10 -2.04
C GLU A 25 12.92 -17.18 -0.85
N HIS A 26 11.93 -16.44 -0.35
CA HIS A 26 12.12 -15.54 0.78
C HIS A 26 12.20 -16.26 2.14
N ARG A 27 11.55 -17.43 2.29
CA ARG A 27 11.60 -18.23 3.52
C ARG A 27 13.01 -18.77 3.83
N LYS A 28 13.91 -18.79 2.85
CA LYS A 28 15.31 -19.22 3.05
C LYS A 28 16.04 -18.41 4.12
N TYR A 29 15.66 -17.14 4.30
CA TYR A 29 16.37 -16.20 5.18
C TYR A 29 15.56 -15.76 6.41
N GLY A 30 14.29 -16.15 6.51
CA GLY A 30 13.44 -15.81 7.65
C GLY A 30 11.97 -16.18 7.44
N THR A 31 11.16 -16.03 8.49
CA THR A 31 9.72 -16.28 8.40
C THR A 31 9.05 -15.17 7.59
N VAL A 32 8.30 -15.55 6.56
CA VAL A 32 7.55 -14.63 5.69
C VAL A 32 6.08 -14.95 5.77
N ALA A 33 5.29 -13.97 6.20
CA ALA A 33 3.83 -14.04 6.23
C ALA A 33 3.24 -13.21 5.09
N HIS A 34 2.17 -13.71 4.49
CA HIS A 34 1.38 -12.99 3.50
C HIS A 34 0.00 -12.71 4.09
N THR A 35 -0.48 -11.47 3.98
CA THR A 35 -1.82 -11.07 4.39
C THR A 35 -2.56 -10.42 3.23
N ASN A 36 -3.87 -10.21 3.42
CA ASN A 36 -4.71 -9.54 2.44
C ASN A 36 -4.29 -8.06 2.28
N GLU A 37 -4.02 -7.64 1.05
CA GLU A 37 -3.62 -6.26 0.73
C GLU A 37 -4.81 -5.30 0.59
N ASN A 38 -6.04 -5.75 0.84
CA ASN A 38 -7.24 -5.01 0.49
C ASN A 38 -7.26 -3.59 1.10
N ARG A 39 -7.26 -2.57 0.23
CA ARG A 39 -7.32 -1.13 0.56
C ARG A 39 -6.16 -0.59 1.41
N THR A 40 -5.05 -1.31 1.55
CA THR A 40 -3.90 -0.88 2.37
C THR A 40 -3.33 0.48 1.93
N SER A 41 -3.29 0.79 0.63
CA SER A 41 -2.84 2.10 0.15
C SER A 41 -3.92 3.20 0.21
N ARG A 42 -5.14 2.88 0.66
CA ARG A 42 -6.32 3.76 0.62
C ARG A 42 -6.87 4.11 2.00
N ILE A 43 -6.34 3.53 3.07
CA ILE A 43 -6.71 3.82 4.46
C ILE A 43 -5.51 4.35 5.24
N CYS A 44 -5.74 5.20 6.24
CA CYS A 44 -4.69 5.74 7.10
C CYS A 44 -4.26 4.68 8.12
N SER A 45 -2.96 4.38 8.21
CA SER A 45 -2.45 3.43 9.22
C SER A 45 -2.59 3.90 10.67
N GLY A 46 -2.91 5.18 10.92
CA GLY A 46 -3.10 5.70 12.28
C GLY A 46 -4.55 5.77 12.75
N CYS A 47 -5.54 5.78 11.85
CA CYS A 47 -6.95 5.89 12.22
C CYS A 47 -7.92 5.06 11.35
N PHE A 48 -7.39 4.31 10.38
CA PHE A 48 -8.12 3.42 9.48
C PHE A 48 -9.22 4.07 8.61
N VAL A 49 -9.33 5.40 8.62
CA VAL A 49 -10.21 6.18 7.75
C VAL A 49 -9.58 6.35 6.35
N PRO A 50 -10.36 6.48 5.27
CA PRO A 50 -9.84 6.71 3.93
C PRO A 50 -8.85 7.88 3.82
N VAL A 51 -7.79 7.68 3.02
CA VAL A 51 -6.80 8.70 2.65
C VAL A 51 -6.99 9.12 1.20
N PHE A 52 -6.51 10.32 0.87
CA PHE A 52 -6.61 10.90 -0.46
C PHE A 52 -5.21 11.14 -1.02
N LEU A 53 -5.01 11.00 -2.33
CA LEU A 53 -3.73 11.36 -2.95
C LEU A 53 -3.46 12.85 -2.73
N SER A 54 -2.24 13.16 -2.28
CA SER A 54 -1.83 14.54 -2.07
C SER A 54 -1.81 15.29 -3.40
N ARG A 55 -2.04 16.60 -3.32
CA ARG A 55 -2.03 17.48 -4.48
C ARG A 55 -0.87 18.46 -4.35
N GLY A 56 -0.14 18.64 -5.44
CA GLY A 56 0.92 19.65 -5.55
C GLY A 56 0.63 20.61 -6.69
N GLN A 57 1.26 21.77 -6.68
CA GLN A 57 1.26 22.64 -7.85
C GLN A 57 2.45 22.30 -8.75
N ARG A 58 2.19 22.22 -10.05
CA ARG A 58 3.23 22.19 -11.08
C ARG A 58 2.96 23.30 -12.07
N VAL A 59 3.98 24.11 -12.35
CA VAL A 59 3.93 25.06 -13.45
C VAL A 59 4.21 24.29 -14.73
N ARG A 60 3.30 24.37 -15.69
CA ARG A 60 3.49 23.81 -17.03
C ARG A 60 2.99 24.84 -18.02
N ASP A 61 3.87 25.25 -18.94
CA ASP A 61 3.58 26.23 -19.98
C ASP A 61 3.09 27.58 -19.40
N GLY A 62 3.73 28.05 -18.33
CA GLY A 62 3.41 29.34 -17.68
C GLY A 62 2.17 29.31 -16.77
N GLU A 63 1.36 28.26 -16.81
CA GLU A 63 0.19 28.09 -15.92
C GLU A 63 0.47 27.18 -14.73
N SER A 64 0.08 27.60 -13.53
CA SER A 64 0.09 26.77 -12.33
C SER A 64 -1.09 25.77 -12.35
N LYS A 65 -0.80 24.48 -12.51
CA LYS A 65 -1.81 23.42 -12.48
C LYS A 65 -1.68 22.58 -11.21
N THR A 66 -2.82 22.29 -10.60
CA THR A 66 -2.87 21.36 -9.47
C THR A 66 -2.80 19.92 -9.98
N VAL A 67 -1.72 19.22 -9.66
CA VAL A 67 -1.49 17.83 -10.06
C VAL A 67 -1.60 16.90 -8.87
N ARG A 68 -1.99 15.66 -9.13
CA ARG A 68 -1.96 14.58 -8.13
C ARG A 68 -0.52 14.08 -7.96
N LEU A 69 -0.08 13.97 -6.71
CA LEU A 69 1.21 13.39 -6.35
C LEU A 69 0.99 11.90 -6.06
N ASN A 70 1.51 11.04 -6.92
CA ASN A 70 1.24 9.59 -6.82
C ASN A 70 1.95 8.93 -5.62
N GLY A 71 3.01 9.56 -5.09
CA GLY A 71 3.83 9.02 -4.01
C GLY A 71 3.38 9.40 -2.59
N SER A 72 2.42 10.31 -2.45
CA SER A 72 1.98 10.80 -1.14
C SER A 72 0.46 10.77 -0.98
N VAL A 73 0.03 10.57 0.26
CA VAL A 73 -1.38 10.54 0.66
C VAL A 73 -1.61 11.40 1.90
N ASP A 74 -2.80 12.00 1.97
CA ASP A 74 -3.25 12.86 3.06
C ASP A 74 -4.41 12.20 3.82
N CYS A 75 -4.28 12.14 5.15
CA CYS A 75 -5.39 11.83 6.04
C CYS A 75 -6.16 13.11 6.39
N LYS A 76 -7.44 13.16 5.99
CA LYS A 76 -8.32 14.31 6.25
C LYS A 76 -9.21 14.13 7.49
N ASN A 77 -8.98 13.11 8.30
CA ASN A 77 -9.72 12.93 9.54
C ASN A 77 -9.14 13.83 10.65
N PRO A 78 -9.89 14.82 11.20
CA PRO A 78 -9.40 15.70 12.28
C PRO A 78 -9.18 14.95 13.61
N THR A 79 -9.80 13.79 13.81
CA THR A 79 -9.61 12.97 15.02
C THR A 79 -8.41 12.03 14.91
N CYS A 80 -7.74 11.97 13.76
CA CYS A 80 -6.57 11.12 13.57
C CYS A 80 -5.41 11.57 14.48
N PRO A 81 -4.87 10.70 15.36
CA PRO A 81 -3.74 11.05 16.23
C PRO A 81 -2.52 11.53 15.44
N ARG A 82 -2.24 10.87 14.31
CA ARG A 82 -1.14 11.25 13.43
C ARG A 82 -1.34 12.66 12.84
N ARG A 83 -2.57 13.01 12.46
CA ARG A 83 -2.88 14.35 11.94
C ARG A 83 -2.78 15.42 13.03
N ARG A 84 -3.25 15.12 14.25
CA ARG A 84 -3.11 16.03 15.41
C ARG A 84 -1.64 16.32 15.73
N ALA A 85 -0.75 15.37 15.48
CA ALA A 85 0.70 15.53 15.59
C ALA A 85 1.37 16.21 14.37
N GLY A 86 0.60 16.78 13.43
CA GLY A 86 1.14 17.44 12.23
C GLY A 86 1.56 16.51 11.08
N ASN A 87 1.49 15.18 11.28
CA ASN A 87 1.95 14.17 10.32
C ASN A 87 0.81 13.65 9.42
N GLY A 88 -0.13 14.52 9.05
CA GLY A 88 -1.31 14.15 8.26
C GLY A 88 -1.02 13.67 6.84
N THR A 89 0.13 14.07 6.28
CA THR A 89 0.63 13.66 4.97
C THR A 89 1.73 12.62 5.14
N MET A 90 1.71 11.58 4.30
CA MET A 90 2.65 10.47 4.40
C MET A 90 2.94 9.85 3.04
N GLY A 91 4.09 9.16 2.93
CA GLY A 91 4.39 8.34 1.76
C GLY A 91 3.34 7.24 1.58
N ARG A 92 2.82 7.10 0.36
CA ARG A 92 1.76 6.13 0.04
C ARG A 92 2.21 4.70 0.34
N ASP A 93 3.43 4.36 -0.04
CA ASP A 93 3.97 3.01 0.10
C ASP A 93 4.28 2.69 1.56
N ALA A 94 4.84 3.64 2.31
CA ALA A 94 5.06 3.50 3.75
C ALA A 94 3.73 3.31 4.51
N ASN A 95 2.68 4.04 4.13
CA ASN A 95 1.35 3.85 4.71
C ASN A 95 0.77 2.47 4.37
N ALA A 96 0.90 2.03 3.11
CA ALA A 96 0.45 0.70 2.70
C ALA A 96 1.20 -0.41 3.44
N ALA A 97 2.53 -0.32 3.55
CA ALA A 97 3.35 -1.29 4.27
C ALA A 97 2.93 -1.41 5.74
N ASN A 98 2.69 -0.29 6.43
CA ASN A 98 2.18 -0.31 7.80
C ASN A 98 0.81 -0.99 7.91
N ASN A 99 -0.11 -0.72 6.98
CA ASN A 99 -1.42 -1.38 6.98
C ASN A 99 -1.33 -2.89 6.74
N ILE A 100 -0.42 -3.33 5.85
CA ILE A 100 -0.14 -4.75 5.63
C ILE A 100 0.42 -5.38 6.91
N ALA A 101 1.39 -4.73 7.57
CA ALA A 101 1.96 -5.23 8.81
C ALA A 101 0.89 -5.35 9.91
N ILE A 102 0.09 -4.30 10.13
CA ILE A 102 -1.00 -4.30 11.12
C ILE A 102 -2.01 -5.42 10.83
N SER A 103 -2.44 -5.57 9.58
CA SER A 103 -3.39 -6.62 9.18
C SER A 103 -2.81 -8.04 9.29
N GLY A 104 -1.50 -8.21 9.09
CA GLY A 104 -0.84 -9.50 9.27
C GLY A 104 -0.71 -9.83 10.75
N THR A 105 -0.22 -8.88 11.54
CA THR A 105 -0.07 -9.02 12.99
C THR A 105 -1.41 -9.28 13.69
N SER A 106 -2.50 -8.64 13.27
CA SER A 106 -3.82 -8.89 13.86
C SER A 106 -4.33 -10.32 13.67
N ILE A 107 -3.89 -11.01 12.61
CA ILE A 107 -4.23 -12.42 12.37
C ILE A 107 -3.32 -13.35 13.17
N LEU A 108 -2.07 -12.94 13.42
CA LEU A 108 -1.10 -13.75 14.17
C LEU A 108 -1.28 -13.65 15.68
N LEU A 109 -1.83 -12.54 16.18
CA LEU A 109 -2.05 -12.27 17.61
C LEU A 109 -3.50 -12.45 18.06
N SER A 110 -4.41 -12.84 17.16
CA SER A 110 -5.79 -13.21 17.50
C SER A 110 -5.86 -14.62 18.05
#